data_AF-A0A7G7GEN3-F1
#
_entry.id   AF-A0A7G7GEN3-F1
#
_cell.length_a   1.000
_cell.length_b   1.000
_cell.length_c   1.000
_cell.angle_alpha   90.00
_cell.angle_beta   90.00
_cell.angle_gamma   90.00
#
_symmetry.space_group_name_H-M   'P 1'
#
loop_
_entity.id
_entity.type
_entity.pdbx_description
1 polymer ?
#
loop_
_entity_poly.entity_id
_entity_poly.type
_entity_poly.pdbx_seq_one_letter_code
_entity_poly.pdbx_strand_id
1 'polypeptide(L)'
;MVQSIFIQEILTLLLDGDKDGVLARNQIDYITERKVEYTGAGVFIYFNQIKEIEKYQVENPTLIVNGVKIISSELTAEADATLFFKNGLIDYLEIWSHNGEYPKKELRSYVLKQEWKGSPKRIITHN
;
A
#
# COMPACT_ATOMS: atom_id res chain seq x y z
N MET A 1 -11.56 -9.17 2.71
CA MET A 1 -10.31 -9.30 1.94
C MET A 1 -10.29 -8.27 0.84
N VAL A 2 -9.13 -7.67 0.65
CA VAL A 2 -8.84 -6.72 -0.44
C VAL A 2 -9.11 -7.39 -1.79
N GLN A 3 -9.88 -6.76 -2.67
CA GLN A 3 -10.25 -7.28 -3.98
C GLN A 3 -9.25 -6.89 -5.07
N SER A 4 -8.68 -5.68 -4.99
CA SER A 4 -7.72 -5.20 -5.97
C SER A 4 -6.39 -5.96 -5.86
N ILE A 5 -5.94 -6.53 -6.99
CA ILE A 5 -4.62 -7.17 -7.08
C ILE A 5 -3.52 -6.12 -6.90
N PHE A 6 -3.68 -4.95 -7.51
CA PHE A 6 -2.74 -3.84 -7.39
C PHE A 6 -2.52 -3.42 -5.93
N ILE A 7 -3.60 -3.26 -5.17
CA ILE A 7 -3.52 -2.90 -3.74
C ILE A 7 -2.87 -4.05 -2.96
N GLN A 8 -3.24 -5.31 -3.20
CA GLN A 8 -2.65 -6.47 -2.53
C GLN A 8 -1.13 -6.57 -2.76
N GLU A 9 -0.66 -6.33 -3.98
CA GLU A 9 0.75 -6.39 -4.34
C GLU A 9 1.54 -5.24 -3.69
N ILE A 10 0.98 -4.03 -3.64
CA ILE A 10 1.57 -2.90 -2.90
C ILE A 10 1.69 -3.23 -1.40
N LEU A 11 0.59 -3.68 -0.78
CA LEU A 11 0.59 -4.04 0.64
C LEU A 11 1.60 -5.15 0.94
N THR A 12 1.67 -6.16 0.06
CA THR A 12 2.65 -7.25 0.19
C THR A 12 4.07 -6.72 0.16
N LEU A 13 4.41 -5.80 -0.74
CA LEU A 13 5.76 -5.25 -0.82
C LEU A 13 6.10 -4.33 0.35
N LEU A 14 5.17 -3.47 0.78
CA LEU A 14 5.38 -2.60 1.94
C LEU A 14 5.59 -3.41 3.23
N LEU A 15 4.84 -4.50 3.41
CA LEU A 15 4.85 -5.33 4.62
C LEU A 15 5.86 -6.49 4.56
N ASP A 16 6.74 -6.51 3.56
CA ASP A 16 7.87 -7.45 3.44
C ASP A 16 9.19 -6.83 3.96
N GLY A 17 9.06 -5.78 4.78
CA GLY A 17 10.16 -4.97 5.31
C GLY A 17 10.68 -5.46 6.66
N ASP A 18 10.76 -4.55 7.62
CA ASP A 18 11.25 -4.82 8.97
C ASP A 18 10.27 -5.69 9.79
N LYS A 19 10.65 -5.94 11.06
CA LYS A 19 9.87 -6.77 11.97
C LYS A 19 8.41 -6.31 12.08
N ASP A 20 8.17 -5.00 12.12
CA ASP A 20 6.83 -4.44 12.31
C ASP A 20 5.99 -4.62 11.04
N GLY A 21 6.58 -4.40 9.85
CA GLY A 21 5.95 -4.70 8.57
C GLY A 21 5.56 -6.17 8.44
N VAL A 22 6.48 -7.08 8.78
CA VAL A 22 6.24 -8.53 8.70
C VAL A 22 5.12 -8.98 9.65
N LEU A 23 5.05 -8.42 10.86
CA LEU A 23 3.96 -8.72 11.80
C LEU A 23 2.61 -8.21 11.29
N ALA A 24 2.59 -6.99 10.75
CA ALA A 24 1.40 -6.36 10.19
C ALA A 24 0.89 -7.06 8.92
N ARG A 25 1.72 -7.83 8.20
CA ARG A 25 1.31 -8.58 7.00
C ARG A 25 0.10 -9.49 7.23
N ASN A 26 -0.02 -10.07 8.43
CA ASN A 26 -1.16 -10.93 8.78
C ASN A 26 -2.49 -10.15 8.85
N GLN A 27 -2.46 -8.82 8.93
CA GLN A 27 -3.67 -7.99 8.90
C GLN A 27 -4.31 -7.91 7.51
N ILE A 28 -3.59 -8.21 6.42
CA ILE A 28 -4.11 -8.10 5.03
C ILE A 28 -5.38 -8.95 4.84
N ASP A 29 -5.40 -10.15 5.42
CA ASP A 29 -6.55 -11.06 5.35
C ASP A 29 -7.77 -10.54 6.14
N TYR A 30 -7.54 -9.59 7.04
CA TYR A 30 -8.50 -9.04 7.97
C TYR A 30 -8.96 -7.62 7.63
N ILE A 31 -8.66 -7.16 6.41
CA ILE A 31 -9.12 -5.88 5.90
C ILE A 31 -9.93 -6.03 4.61
N THR A 32 -10.78 -5.04 4.35
CA THR A 32 -11.55 -4.88 3.10
C THR A 32 -11.48 -3.41 2.67
N GLU A 33 -11.45 -3.13 1.38
CA GLU A 33 -11.56 -1.76 0.90
C GLU A 33 -12.92 -1.16 1.31
N ARG A 34 -12.87 -0.03 2.00
CA ARG A 34 -14.05 0.75 2.38
C ARG A 34 -14.36 1.81 1.33
N LYS A 35 -13.35 2.56 0.93
CA LYS A 35 -13.47 3.73 0.05
C LYS A 35 -12.17 3.93 -0.71
N VAL A 36 -12.30 4.25 -2.00
CA VAL A 36 -11.19 4.69 -2.85
C VAL A 36 -11.48 6.13 -3.29
N GLU A 37 -10.52 7.03 -3.10
CA GLU A 37 -10.67 8.46 -3.38
C GLU A 37 -9.52 8.97 -4.23
N TYR A 38 -9.80 9.23 -5.51
CA TYR A 38 -8.85 9.83 -6.45
C TYR A 38 -8.90 11.34 -6.35
N THR A 39 -7.76 11.97 -6.02
CA THR A 39 -7.65 13.42 -5.87
C THR A 39 -7.18 14.10 -7.16
N GLY A 40 -6.74 13.32 -8.15
CA GLY A 40 -6.06 13.80 -9.34
C GLY A 40 -4.54 13.88 -9.17
N ALA A 41 -4.04 14.09 -7.94
CA ALA A 41 -2.60 13.98 -7.63
C ALA A 41 -2.19 12.61 -7.10
N GLY A 42 -3.17 11.83 -6.66
CA GLY A 42 -2.97 10.51 -6.09
C GLY A 42 -4.30 9.83 -5.80
N VAL A 43 -4.23 8.79 -4.98
CA VAL A 43 -5.37 8.04 -4.51
C VAL A 43 -5.21 7.63 -3.05
N PHE A 44 -6.30 7.77 -2.30
CA PHE A 44 -6.43 7.23 -0.95
C PHE A 44 -7.32 5.99 -0.97
N ILE A 45 -6.86 4.91 -0.36
CA ILE A 45 -7.59 3.66 -0.19
C ILE A 45 -7.78 3.46 1.30
N TYR A 46 -9.01 3.62 1.77
CA TYR A 46 -9.38 3.39 3.17
C TYR A 46 -9.84 1.96 3.37
N PHE A 47 -9.47 1.37 4.50
CA PHE A 47 -9.84 0.01 4.84
C PHE A 47 -10.86 -0.05 5.97
N ASN A 48 -11.74 -1.05 5.92
CA ASN A 48 -12.45 -1.55 7.09
C ASN A 48 -11.67 -2.73 7.66
N GLN A 49 -11.77 -2.89 8.96
CA GLN A 49 -11.20 -3.98 9.72
C GLN A 49 -12.30 -5.01 10.00
N ILE A 50 -11.98 -6.30 9.88
CA ILE A 50 -12.92 -7.37 10.24
C ILE A 50 -12.54 -7.97 11.61
N LYS A 51 -13.46 -8.73 12.19
CA LYS A 51 -13.30 -9.33 13.52
C LYS A 51 -12.00 -10.13 13.64
N GLU A 52 -11.35 -10.06 14.81
CA GLU A 52 -10.12 -10.75 15.19
C GLU A 52 -8.82 -10.17 14.64
N ILE A 53 -8.87 -9.06 13.89
CA ILE A 53 -7.66 -8.37 13.44
C ILE A 53 -6.75 -7.94 14.60
N GLU A 54 -7.32 -7.72 15.78
CA GLU A 54 -6.63 -7.19 16.96
C GLU A 54 -5.49 -8.11 17.43
N LYS A 55 -5.56 -9.41 17.10
CA LYS A 55 -4.46 -10.37 17.38
C LYS A 55 -3.18 -10.10 16.58
N TYR A 56 -3.27 -9.27 15.54
CA TYR A 56 -2.15 -8.86 14.69
C TYR A 56 -1.82 -7.38 14.84
N GLN A 57 -2.38 -6.70 15.84
CA GLN A 57 -2.09 -5.31 16.15
C GLN A 57 -0.58 -5.14 16.41
N VAL A 58 0.05 -4.18 15.72
CA VAL A 58 1.46 -3.85 15.96
C VAL A 58 1.60 -2.93 17.18
N GLU A 59 2.76 -2.97 17.83
CA GLU A 59 3.04 -2.18 19.04
C GLU A 59 3.01 -0.67 18.76
N ASN A 60 3.51 -0.24 17.60
CA ASN A 60 3.50 1.17 17.21
C ASN A 60 2.11 1.58 16.70
N PRO A 61 1.36 2.41 17.45
CA PRO A 61 -0.03 2.72 17.10
C PRO A 61 -0.17 3.59 15.85
N THR A 62 0.89 4.31 15.48
CA THR A 62 0.92 5.25 14.35
C THR A 62 2.04 4.88 13.37
N LEU A 63 2.25 3.58 13.16
CA LEU A 63 3.22 3.07 12.20
C LEU A 63 2.94 3.65 10.81
N ILE A 64 4.01 4.03 10.12
CA ILE A 64 3.99 4.48 8.73
C ILE A 64 5.01 3.63 7.98
N VAL A 65 4.56 2.96 6.93
CA VAL A 65 5.41 2.09 6.10
C VAL A 65 5.39 2.61 4.66
N ASN A 66 6.55 2.93 4.11
CA ASN A 66 6.69 3.50 2.77
C ASN A 66 7.82 2.82 1.99
N GLY A 67 8.07 3.31 0.77
CA GLY A 67 9.20 2.87 -0.06
C GLY A 67 8.82 1.85 -1.12
N VAL A 68 7.54 1.73 -1.49
CA VAL A 68 7.14 1.06 -2.73
C VAL A 68 6.94 2.11 -3.81
N LYS A 69 7.82 2.08 -4.81
CA LYS A 69 7.74 2.89 -6.02
C LYS A 69 6.88 2.18 -7.07
N ILE A 70 6.09 2.97 -7.78
CA ILE A 70 5.14 2.53 -8.81
C ILE A 70 5.53 3.21 -10.13
N ILE A 71 5.73 2.41 -11.16
CA ILE A 71 6.02 2.86 -12.52
C ILE A 71 4.95 2.27 -13.43
N SER A 72 4.34 3.08 -14.29
CA SER A 72 3.34 2.63 -15.25
C SER A 72 3.37 3.49 -16.50
N SER A 73 3.02 2.92 -17.65
CA SER A 73 2.80 3.69 -18.88
C SER A 73 1.57 4.61 -18.80
N GLU A 74 0.68 4.36 -17.85
CA GLU A 74 -0.50 5.18 -17.57
C GLU A 74 -0.18 6.36 -16.63
N LEU A 75 1.05 6.44 -16.12
CA LEU A 75 1.55 7.57 -15.35
C LEU A 75 2.57 8.35 -16.17
N THR A 76 2.46 9.67 -16.13
CA THR A 76 3.45 10.59 -16.73
C THR A 76 4.72 10.71 -15.88
N ALA A 77 4.65 10.36 -14.60
CA ALA A 77 5.77 10.32 -13.66
C ALA A 77 5.66 9.09 -12.74
N GLU A 78 6.71 8.80 -11.97
CA GLU A 78 6.66 7.76 -10.94
C GLU A 78 5.67 8.15 -9.83
N ALA A 79 5.18 7.16 -9.09
CA ALA A 79 4.38 7.37 -7.88
C ALA A 79 4.96 6.56 -6.73
N ASP A 80 4.68 6.97 -5.49
CA ASP A 80 5.07 6.23 -4.29
C ASP A 80 3.85 5.85 -3.47
N ALA A 81 3.95 4.70 -2.81
CA ALA A 81 2.95 4.19 -1.88
C ALA A 81 3.41 4.32 -0.41
N THR A 82 2.49 4.77 0.44
CA THR A 82 2.67 4.85 1.89
C THR A 82 1.45 4.27 2.61
N LEU A 83 1.67 3.31 3.50
CA LEU A 83 0.66 2.68 4.33
C LEU A 83 0.66 3.28 5.72
N PHE A 84 -0.52 3.69 6.18
CA PHE A 84 -0.74 4.33 7.47
C PHE A 84 -1.53 3.43 8.40
N PHE A 85 -1.08 3.39 9.65
CA PHE A 85 -1.72 2.66 10.73
C PHE A 85 -2.40 3.61 11.71
N LYS A 86 -3.49 3.12 12.29
CA LYS A 86 -4.21 3.78 13.39
C LYS A 86 -4.47 2.76 14.48
N ASN A 87 -4.02 3.07 15.69
CA ASN A 87 -4.05 2.15 16.82
C ASN A 87 -3.40 0.80 16.49
N GLY A 88 -2.32 0.79 15.71
CA GLY A 88 -1.55 -0.42 15.39
C GLY A 88 -2.25 -1.33 14.38
N LEU A 89 -3.30 -0.85 13.73
CA LEU A 89 -4.04 -1.53 12.67
C LEU A 89 -3.97 -0.75 11.37
N ILE A 90 -3.94 -1.44 10.24
CA ILE A 90 -4.00 -0.82 8.91
C ILE A 90 -5.25 0.07 8.82
N ASP A 91 -5.06 1.34 8.46
CA ASP A 91 -6.14 2.34 8.31
C ASP A 91 -6.34 2.70 6.84
N TYR A 92 -5.31 3.24 6.18
CA TYR A 92 -5.38 3.59 4.77
C TYR A 92 -4.03 3.51 4.07
N LEU A 93 -4.09 3.31 2.75
CA LEU A 93 -2.99 3.38 1.82
C LEU A 93 -3.11 4.68 1.02
N GLU A 94 -2.03 5.44 0.93
CA GLU A 94 -1.89 6.59 0.05
C GLU A 94 -0.94 6.24 -1.09
N ILE A 95 -1.34 6.60 -2.31
CA ILE A 95 -0.47 6.60 -3.49
C ILE A 95 -0.43 8.02 -4.02
N TRP A 96 0.75 8.60 -4.17
CA TRP A 96 0.93 9.96 -4.68
C TRP A 96 1.87 9.96 -5.88
N SER A 97 1.48 10.68 -6.94
CA SER A 97 2.28 10.86 -8.15
C SER A 97 3.28 12.00 -7.98
N HIS A 98 4.52 11.80 -8.43
CA HIS A 98 5.60 12.77 -8.27
C HIS A 98 5.36 14.08 -9.03
N ASN A 99 4.58 14.05 -10.11
CA ASN A 99 4.21 15.24 -10.87
C ASN A 99 2.83 15.81 -10.49
N GLY A 100 2.16 15.25 -9.48
CA GLY A 100 0.82 15.66 -9.10
C GLY A 100 -0.28 15.27 -10.09
N GLU A 101 -0.01 14.33 -11.01
CA GLU A 101 -1.00 13.79 -11.95
C GLU A 101 -1.11 12.28 -11.78
N TYR A 102 -2.30 11.82 -11.40
CA TYR A 102 -2.63 10.41 -11.20
C TYR A 102 -3.99 10.12 -11.85
N PRO A 103 -4.14 9.02 -12.61
CA PRO A 103 -5.38 8.69 -13.30
C PRO A 103 -6.51 8.45 -12.29
N LYS A 104 -7.73 8.88 -12.63
CA LYS A 104 -8.94 8.63 -11.82
C LYS A 104 -9.49 7.21 -11.98
N LYS A 105 -8.59 6.23 -12.04
CA LYS A 105 -8.84 4.80 -12.20
C LYS A 105 -7.65 4.01 -11.67
N GLU A 106 -7.87 2.74 -11.39
CA GLU A 106 -6.79 1.81 -11.07
C GLU A 106 -5.87 1.59 -12.29
N LEU A 107 -4.58 1.43 -12.03
CA LEU A 107 -3.57 1.11 -13.04
C LEU A 107 -3.74 -0.34 -13.48
N ARG A 108 -3.67 -0.58 -14.78
CA ARG A 108 -3.83 -1.91 -15.39
C ARG A 108 -2.51 -2.59 -15.64
N SER A 109 -1.46 -1.80 -15.92
CA SER A 109 -0.11 -2.30 -16.14
C SER A 109 0.86 -1.47 -15.30
N TYR A 110 1.76 -2.12 -14.57
CA TYR A 110 2.66 -1.44 -13.65
C TYR A 110 3.86 -2.30 -13.24
N VAL A 111 4.89 -1.62 -12.77
CA VAL A 111 6.04 -2.19 -12.08
C VAL A 111 6.08 -1.61 -10.68
N LEU A 112 6.10 -2.47 -9.67
CA LEU A 112 6.27 -2.10 -8.26
C LEU A 112 7.70 -2.45 -7.82
N LYS A 113 8.37 -1.54 -7.12
CA LYS A 113 9.75 -1.73 -6.64
C LYS A 113 9.90 -1.33 -5.18
N GLN A 114 10.62 -2.14 -4.41
CA GLN A 114 11.06 -1.76 -3.06
C GLN A 114 12.30 -0.85 -3.10
N GLU A 115 12.16 0.37 -2.60
CA GLU A 115 13.18 1.43 -2.61
C GLU A 115 13.45 2.00 -1.20
N TRP A 116 13.98 1.17 -0.31
CA TRP A 116 14.60 1.63 0.94
C TRP A 116 15.96 0.97 1.17
N LYS A 117 16.73 1.50 2.13
CA LYS A 117 18.04 0.97 2.50
C LYS A 117 17.85 -0.39 3.19
N GLY A 118 18.52 -1.43 2.67
CA GLY A 118 18.42 -2.79 3.21
C GLY A 118 17.15 -3.54 2.80
N SER A 119 16.32 -3.00 1.90
CA SER A 119 15.17 -3.72 1.34
C SER A 119 15.59 -4.99 0.62
N PRO A 120 14.72 -6.02 0.54
CA PRO A 120 14.93 -7.19 -0.34
C PRO A 120 15.04 -6.86 -1.84
N LYS A 121 14.76 -5.62 -2.26
CA LYS A 121 14.80 -5.16 -3.67
C LYS A 121 13.86 -5.97 -4.56
N ARG A 122 12.72 -6.41 -4.01
CA ARG A 122 11.72 -7.13 -4.81
C ARG A 122 11.07 -6.21 -5.83
N ILE A 123 10.75 -6.83 -6.96
CA ILE A 123 10.09 -6.20 -8.09
C ILE A 123 8.89 -7.07 -8.46
N ILE A 124 7.73 -6.45 -8.64
CA ILE A 124 6.54 -7.08 -9.21
C ILE A 124 6.24 -6.38 -10.52
N THR A 125 6.01 -7.17 -11.58
CA THR A 125 5.59 -6.66 -12.89
C THR A 125 4.21 -7.24 -13.19
N HIS A 126 3.24 -6.37 -13.43
CA HIS A 126 1.88 -6.71 -13.82
C HIS A 126 1.62 -6.14 -15.22
N ASN A 127 1.20 -7.01 -16.15
CA ASN A 127 1.00 -6.68 -17.56
C ASN A 127 -0.49 -6.63 -17.91
#